data_AF-A0A132TI64-F1
#
_entry.id   AF-A0A132TI64-F1
#
_cell.length_a   1.000
_cell.length_b   1.000
_cell.length_c   1.000
_cell.angle_alpha   90.00
_cell.angle_beta   90.00
_cell.angle_gamma   90.00
#
_symmetry.space_group_name_H-M   'P 1'
#
loop_
_entity.id
_entity.type
_entity.pdbx_description
1 polymer ?
#
loop_
_entity_poly.entity_id
_entity_poly.type
_entity_poly.pdbx_seq_one_letter_code
_entity_poly.pdbx_strand_id
1 'polypeptide(L)'
;MLKLMKYDLKSKRERILAIFVIMLLVQAGIWFTNSSMGSELITLHILTYAGFGFALLLFSFFSYFRYLRSYARRLLPVPTVQSVLSPLLLFWVLLLAVVAIAAIHFGLYILVYSTDILPANFWTVVLWSVLNLLWTAGFELILLMFALTLAVSLRVKGTVWIAIAVFMVVENGLSLFEKKFWGTYISALDNVFRFEVFDPSTVSSGLRLYGTPTVFFWPFLFEAVIGAVLVYVISLLIQKRIEN
;
A
#
# COMPACT_ATOMS: atom_id res chain seq x y z
N MET A 1 -17.17 8.12 10.83
CA MET A 1 -15.99 7.31 10.45
C MET A 1 -14.88 7.35 11.49
N LEU A 2 -14.37 8.53 11.88
CA LEU A 2 -13.25 8.67 12.84
C LEU A 2 -13.45 7.95 14.19
N LYS A 3 -14.69 7.82 14.68
CA LYS A 3 -14.98 7.11 15.95
C LYS A 3 -14.67 5.61 15.88
N LEU A 4 -14.98 4.93 14.77
CA LEU A 4 -14.68 3.50 14.58
C LEU A 4 -13.20 3.27 14.40
N MET A 5 -12.55 4.07 13.56
CA MET A 5 -11.10 4.02 13.37
C MET A 5 -10.36 4.26 14.69
N LYS A 6 -10.79 5.24 15.48
CA LYS A 6 -10.23 5.52 16.82
C LYS A 6 -10.40 4.32 17.77
N TYR A 7 -11.54 3.64 17.71
CA TYR A 7 -11.77 2.43 18.50
C TYR A 7 -10.84 1.30 18.06
N ASP A 8 -10.72 1.07 16.75
CA ASP A 8 -9.82 0.05 16.17
C ASP A 8 -8.36 0.31 16.54
N LEU A 9 -7.94 1.57 16.47
CA LEU A 9 -6.61 2.02 16.90
C LEU A 9 -6.39 1.75 18.40
N LYS A 10 -7.34 2.13 19.25
CA LYS A 10 -7.24 1.92 20.71
C LYS A 10 -7.17 0.43 21.07
N SER A 11 -8.00 -0.39 20.44
CA SER A 11 -8.04 -1.84 20.69
C SER A 11 -6.77 -2.57 20.22
N LYS A 12 -6.06 -2.04 19.22
CA LYS A 12 -4.88 -2.68 18.61
C LYS A 12 -3.58 -1.94 18.88
N ARG A 13 -3.60 -0.94 19.76
CA ARG A 13 -2.49 -0.01 20.01
C ARG A 13 -1.17 -0.73 20.28
N GLU A 14 -1.18 -1.75 21.14
CA GLU A 14 0.03 -2.49 21.51
C GLU A 14 0.64 -3.23 20.33
N ARG A 15 -0.18 -3.88 19.49
CA ARG A 15 0.31 -4.58 18.29
C ARG A 15 0.87 -3.61 17.26
N ILE A 16 0.19 -2.47 17.06
CA ILE A 16 0.65 -1.42 16.16
C ILE A 16 1.99 -0.87 16.66
N LEU A 17 2.08 -0.52 17.94
CA LEU A 17 3.32 -0.03 18.55
C LEU A 17 4.45 -1.05 18.42
N ALA A 18 4.18 -2.34 18.65
CA ALA A 18 5.17 -3.39 18.50
C ALA A 18 5.73 -3.46 17.07
N ILE A 19 4.89 -3.34 16.03
CA ILE A 19 5.35 -3.31 14.63
C ILE A 19 6.32 -2.14 14.41
N PHE A 20 5.99 -0.94 14.89
CA PHE A 20 6.86 0.24 14.74
C PHE A 20 8.16 0.12 15.54
N VAL A 21 8.12 -0.41 16.77
CA VAL A 21 9.33 -0.63 17.58
C VAL A 21 10.24 -1.66 16.90
N ILE A 22 9.70 -2.78 16.43
CA ILE A 22 10.46 -3.79 15.68
C ILE A 22 11.06 -3.17 14.43
N MET A 23 10.30 -2.36 13.68
CA MET A 23 10.81 -1.65 12.51
C MET A 23 12.01 -0.78 12.85
N LEU A 24 11.92 0.04 13.89
CA LEU A 24 13.04 0.91 14.31
C LEU A 24 14.27 0.10 14.73
N LEU A 25 14.08 -1.00 15.48
CA LEU A 25 15.17 -1.87 15.89
C LEU A 25 15.85 -2.56 14.70
N VAL A 26 15.07 -3.03 13.71
CA VAL A 26 15.60 -3.63 12.49
C VAL A 26 16.38 -2.59 11.68
N GLN A 27 15.83 -1.38 11.51
CA GLN A 27 16.51 -0.29 10.79
C GLN A 27 17.83 0.10 11.48
N ALA A 28 17.83 0.24 12.80
CA ALA A 28 19.05 0.50 13.57
C ALA A 28 20.06 -0.66 13.45
N GLY A 29 19.59 -1.90 13.55
CA GLY A 29 20.41 -3.10 13.40
C GLY A 29 21.10 -3.18 12.03
N ILE A 30 20.35 -2.90 10.95
CA ILE A 30 20.90 -2.78 9.59
C ILE A 30 22.00 -1.73 9.54
N TRP A 31 21.76 -0.55 10.11
CA TRP A 31 22.71 0.56 10.08
C TRP A 31 24.04 0.20 10.76
N PHE A 32 23.98 -0.38 11.96
CA PHE A 32 25.18 -0.73 12.72
C PHE A 32 25.96 -1.89 12.08
N THR A 33 25.25 -2.92 11.60
CA THR A 33 25.89 -4.13 11.06
C THR A 33 26.49 -3.94 9.66
N ASN A 34 25.96 -3.00 8.87
CA ASN A 34 26.35 -2.78 7.48
C ASN A 34 26.94 -1.39 7.24
N SER A 35 27.52 -0.78 8.27
CA SER A 35 28.10 0.58 8.19
C SER A 35 29.21 0.71 7.14
N SER A 36 29.87 -0.39 6.76
CA SER A 36 30.87 -0.43 5.69
C SER A 36 30.32 -0.26 4.28
N MET A 37 29.00 -0.40 4.06
CA MET A 37 28.37 -0.29 2.73
C MET A 37 28.19 1.17 2.28
N GLY A 38 28.39 2.15 3.15
CA GLY A 38 28.29 3.56 2.80
C GLY A 38 26.94 3.95 2.16
N SER A 39 27.00 4.53 0.95
CA SER A 39 25.84 5.01 0.18
C SER A 39 24.90 3.90 -0.33
N GLU A 40 25.37 2.66 -0.43
CA GLU A 40 24.57 1.53 -0.93
C GLU A 40 23.56 1.01 0.12
N LEU A 41 23.79 1.35 1.39
CA LEU A 41 22.95 0.97 2.52
C LEU A 41 21.50 1.46 2.38
N ILE A 42 21.29 2.56 1.65
CA ILE A 42 19.97 3.16 1.42
C ILE A 42 18.98 2.17 0.78
N THR A 43 19.43 1.33 -0.15
CA THR A 43 18.59 0.35 -0.85
C THR A 43 18.01 -0.67 0.12
N LEU A 44 18.83 -1.12 1.09
CA LEU A 44 18.42 -2.09 2.10
C LEU A 44 17.40 -1.48 3.08
N HIS A 45 17.58 -0.22 3.45
CA HIS A 45 16.62 0.51 4.27
C HIS A 45 15.27 0.70 3.55
N ILE A 46 15.27 1.06 2.27
CA ILE A 46 14.05 1.20 1.45
C ILE A 46 13.31 -0.13 1.36
N LEU A 47 14.02 -1.23 1.06
CA LEU A 47 13.43 -2.57 0.98
C LEU A 47 12.81 -2.99 2.33
N THR A 48 13.49 -2.66 3.42
CA THR A 48 12.99 -2.94 4.77
C THR A 48 11.69 -2.17 5.06
N TYR A 49 11.62 -0.88 4.71
CA TYR A 49 10.39 -0.09 4.84
C TYR A 49 9.24 -0.65 3.99
N ALA A 50 9.52 -1.07 2.75
CA ALA A 50 8.54 -1.72 1.91
C ALA A 50 8.00 -3.02 2.54
N GLY A 51 8.88 -3.82 3.15
CA GLY A 51 8.50 -5.03 3.90
C GLY A 51 7.57 -4.73 5.08
N PHE A 52 7.83 -3.68 5.86
CA PHE A 52 6.93 -3.25 6.92
C PHE A 52 5.61 -2.68 6.40
N GLY A 53 5.62 -1.96 5.26
CA GLY A 53 4.41 -1.54 4.57
C GLY A 53 3.53 -2.72 4.17
N PHE A 54 4.12 -3.78 3.61
CA PHE A 54 3.43 -5.02 3.28
C PHE A 54 2.88 -5.73 4.53
N ALA A 55 3.64 -5.77 5.64
CA ALA A 55 3.15 -6.33 6.90
C ALA A 55 1.92 -5.57 7.43
N LEU A 56 1.89 -4.24 7.30
CA LEU A 56 0.74 -3.41 7.66
C LEU A 56 -0.47 -3.64 6.75
N LEU A 57 -0.23 -3.94 5.46
CA LEU A 57 -1.27 -4.32 4.51
C LEU A 57 -1.94 -5.62 4.97
N LEU A 58 -1.14 -6.65 5.27
CA LEU A 58 -1.66 -7.92 5.81
C LEU A 58 -2.38 -7.72 7.15
N PHE A 59 -1.83 -6.90 8.05
CA PHE A 59 -2.47 -6.58 9.33
C PHE A 59 -3.86 -5.97 9.14
N SER A 60 -4.01 -5.08 8.17
CA SER A 60 -5.26 -4.40 7.83
C SER A 60 -6.25 -5.34 7.14
N PHE A 61 -5.75 -6.18 6.23
CA PHE A 61 -6.52 -7.25 5.59
C PHE A 61 -7.09 -8.25 6.61
N PHE A 62 -6.26 -8.80 7.50
CA PHE A 62 -6.72 -9.74 8.53
C PHE A 62 -7.63 -9.09 9.57
N SER A 63 -7.51 -7.77 9.76
CA SER A 63 -8.46 -7.01 10.55
C SER A 63 -9.82 -6.94 9.88
N TYR A 64 -9.86 -6.62 8.59
CA TYR A 64 -11.09 -6.63 7.80
C TYR A 64 -11.76 -8.00 7.76
N PHE A 65 -10.98 -9.08 7.55
CA PHE A 65 -11.51 -10.45 7.57
C PHE A 65 -12.24 -10.80 8.86
N ARG A 66 -11.67 -10.40 10.00
CA ARG A 66 -12.33 -10.56 11.32
C ARG A 66 -13.60 -9.73 11.43
N TYR A 67 -13.60 -8.49 10.89
CA TYR A 67 -14.81 -7.69 10.85
C TYR A 67 -15.90 -8.34 10.02
N LEU A 68 -15.61 -8.80 8.80
CA LEU A 68 -16.58 -9.45 7.91
C LEU A 68 -17.27 -10.67 8.57
N ARG A 69 -16.51 -11.46 9.34
CA ARG A 69 -17.06 -12.59 10.12
C ARG A 69 -17.93 -12.14 11.29
N SER A 70 -17.49 -11.13 12.04
CA SER A 70 -18.24 -10.61 13.22
C SER A 70 -19.46 -9.76 12.85
N TYR A 71 -19.48 -9.16 11.66
CA TYR A 71 -20.53 -8.25 11.23
C TYR A 71 -21.91 -8.92 11.15
N ALA A 72 -21.95 -10.22 10.79
CA ALA A 72 -23.17 -11.02 10.81
C ALA A 72 -23.75 -11.25 12.22
N ARG A 73 -23.04 -10.86 13.28
CA ARG A 73 -23.41 -11.11 14.69
C ARG A 73 -23.58 -9.81 15.50
N ARG A 74 -23.62 -8.63 14.85
CA ARG A 74 -23.71 -7.35 15.56
C ARG A 74 -25.17 -6.95 15.82
N LEU A 75 -25.43 -6.54 17.06
CA LEU A 75 -26.71 -6.00 17.54
C LEU A 75 -26.91 -4.51 17.20
N LEU A 76 -25.84 -3.79 16.82
CA LEU A 76 -25.89 -2.36 16.53
C LEU A 76 -25.69 -2.09 15.02
N PRO A 77 -26.61 -1.39 14.35
CA PRO A 77 -26.50 -1.06 12.94
C PRO A 77 -25.42 0.00 12.74
N VAL A 78 -24.27 -0.44 12.22
CA VAL A 78 -23.25 0.45 11.67
C VAL A 78 -23.52 0.55 10.15
N PRO A 79 -23.30 1.70 9.50
CA PRO A 79 -23.38 1.75 8.04
C PRO A 79 -22.31 0.82 7.42
N THR A 80 -22.71 -0.05 6.49
CA THR A 80 -21.84 -1.09 5.89
C THR A 80 -20.58 -0.49 5.25
N VAL A 81 -20.70 0.67 4.61
CA VAL A 81 -19.57 1.41 4.03
C VAL A 81 -18.47 1.70 5.07
N GLN A 82 -18.84 1.95 6.34
CA GLN A 82 -17.85 2.21 7.39
C GLN A 82 -17.05 0.96 7.78
N SER A 83 -17.60 -0.24 7.56
CA SER A 83 -16.88 -1.50 7.79
C SER A 83 -15.74 -1.72 6.78
N VAL A 84 -15.86 -1.10 5.60
CA VAL A 84 -14.86 -1.12 4.53
C VAL A 84 -13.87 0.03 4.71
N LEU A 85 -14.38 1.25 4.90
CA LEU A 85 -13.52 2.44 4.96
C LEU A 85 -12.70 2.56 6.26
N SER A 86 -13.15 2.00 7.40
CA SER A 86 -12.39 2.05 8.67
C SER A 86 -11.02 1.37 8.57
N PRO A 87 -10.92 0.07 8.17
CA PRO A 87 -9.61 -0.58 8.02
C PRO A 87 -8.77 0.05 6.90
N LEU A 88 -9.39 0.54 5.82
CA LEU A 88 -8.68 1.26 4.76
C LEU A 88 -8.03 2.54 5.29
N LEU A 89 -8.79 3.42 5.94
CA LEU A 89 -8.25 4.66 6.50
C LEU A 89 -7.18 4.41 7.56
N LEU A 90 -7.39 3.42 8.44
CA LEU A 90 -6.39 3.04 9.42
C LEU A 90 -5.09 2.62 8.72
N PHE A 91 -5.18 1.80 7.67
CA PHE A 91 -4.02 1.37 6.89
C PHE A 91 -3.25 2.56 6.29
N TRP A 92 -3.96 3.49 5.64
CA TRP A 92 -3.37 4.70 5.09
C TRP A 92 -2.67 5.56 6.13
N VAL A 93 -3.26 5.74 7.32
CA VAL A 93 -2.64 6.48 8.43
C VAL A 93 -1.36 5.78 8.91
N LEU A 94 -1.36 4.45 8.99
CA LEU A 94 -0.18 3.68 9.40
C LEU A 94 0.92 3.73 8.33
N LEU A 95 0.58 3.67 7.04
CA LEU A 95 1.54 3.86 5.95
C LEU A 95 2.13 5.27 5.95
N LEU A 96 1.33 6.31 6.17
CA LEU A 96 1.84 7.68 6.29
C LEU A 96 2.81 7.81 7.47
N ALA A 97 2.57 7.10 8.58
CA ALA A 97 3.53 7.06 9.68
C ALA A 97 4.84 6.37 9.29
N VAL A 98 4.80 5.28 8.50
CA VAL A 98 6.00 4.65 7.94
C VAL A 98 6.76 5.60 7.03
N VAL A 99 6.07 6.30 6.12
CA VAL A 99 6.66 7.30 5.22
C VAL A 99 7.30 8.44 6.01
N ALA A 100 6.63 8.95 7.05
CA ALA A 100 7.19 10.00 7.91
C ALA A 100 8.47 9.54 8.61
N ILE A 101 8.50 8.32 9.15
CA ILE A 101 9.70 7.75 9.77
C ILE A 101 10.81 7.56 8.73
N ALA A 102 10.47 7.06 7.53
CA ALA A 102 11.43 6.90 6.45
C ALA A 102 12.01 8.25 5.98
N ALA A 103 11.19 9.31 5.92
CA ALA A 103 11.64 10.66 5.58
C ALA A 103 12.60 11.23 6.65
N ILE A 104 12.30 11.04 7.94
CA ILE A 104 13.19 11.43 9.03
C ILE A 104 14.51 10.65 8.94
N HIS A 105 14.43 9.33 8.74
CA HIS A 105 15.61 8.47 8.61
C HIS A 105 16.46 8.83 7.39
N PHE A 106 15.83 9.15 6.25
CA PHE A 106 16.52 9.63 5.07
C PHE A 106 17.17 11.00 5.28
N GLY A 107 16.53 11.89 6.04
CA GLY A 107 17.14 13.15 6.47
C GLY A 107 18.42 12.93 7.30
N LEU A 108 18.41 11.97 8.23
CA LEU A 108 19.61 11.57 8.97
C LEU A 108 20.68 10.98 8.04
N TYR A 109 20.27 10.20 7.04
CA TYR A 109 21.16 9.61 6.04
C TYR A 109 21.93 10.66 5.24
N ILE A 110 21.23 11.69 4.78
CA ILE A 110 21.84 12.82 4.07
C ILE A 110 22.90 13.52 4.93
N LEU A 111 22.62 13.71 6.23
CA LEU A 111 23.56 14.38 7.14
C LEU A 111 24.86 13.59 7.32
N VAL A 112 24.83 12.26 7.16
CA VAL A 112 25.99 11.38 7.34
C VAL A 112 26.77 11.18 6.04
N TYR A 113 26.09 11.03 4.89
CA TYR A 113 26.70 10.60 3.63
C TYR A 113 26.75 11.65 2.50
N SER A 114 26.39 12.92 2.78
CA SER A 114 26.28 14.04 1.82
C SER A 114 25.10 13.93 0.83
N THR A 115 24.63 15.08 0.35
CA THR A 115 23.60 15.21 -0.70
C THR A 115 24.14 15.05 -2.11
N ASP A 116 25.46 15.04 -2.31
CA ASP A 116 26.08 15.09 -3.65
C ASP A 116 25.76 13.86 -4.51
N ILE A 117 25.27 12.79 -3.86
CA ILE A 117 24.77 11.57 -4.51
C ILE A 117 23.34 11.72 -5.07
N LEU A 118 22.64 12.82 -4.80
CA LEU A 118 21.23 13.01 -5.15
C LEU A 118 21.07 13.77 -6.48
N PRO A 119 20.30 13.21 -7.43
CA PRO A 119 19.92 13.86 -8.67
C PRO A 119 19.16 15.18 -8.53
N ALA A 120 19.31 16.07 -9.52
CA ALA A 120 18.66 17.38 -9.53
C ALA A 120 17.11 17.32 -9.44
N ASN A 121 16.51 16.25 -9.97
CA ASN A 121 15.06 16.00 -9.94
C ASN A 121 14.59 15.12 -8.77
N PHE A 122 15.48 14.77 -7.83
CA PHE A 122 15.25 13.78 -6.79
C PHE A 122 13.94 14.00 -6.01
N TRP A 123 13.68 15.22 -5.53
CA TRP A 123 12.49 15.51 -4.72
C TRP A 123 11.18 15.27 -5.47
N THR A 124 11.12 15.67 -6.74
CA THR A 124 9.95 15.44 -7.59
C THR A 124 9.75 13.94 -7.82
N VAL A 125 10.83 13.21 -8.10
CA VAL A 125 10.79 11.76 -8.29
C VAL A 125 10.27 11.06 -7.04
N VAL A 126 10.87 11.35 -5.89
CA VAL A 126 10.51 10.71 -4.61
C VAL A 126 9.07 11.00 -4.21
N LEU A 127 8.60 12.24 -4.37
CA LEU A 127 7.21 12.59 -4.03
C LEU A 127 6.21 11.77 -4.86
N TRP A 128 6.46 11.63 -6.16
CA TRP A 128 5.63 10.81 -7.04
C TRP A 128 5.72 9.33 -6.72
N SER A 129 6.92 8.81 -6.44
CA SER A 129 7.11 7.40 -6.05
C SER A 129 6.39 7.09 -4.74
N VAL A 130 6.45 7.97 -3.74
CA VAL A 130 5.75 7.81 -2.46
C VAL A 130 4.24 7.86 -2.66
N LEU A 131 3.74 8.82 -3.45
CA LEU A 131 2.31 8.92 -3.76
C LEU A 131 1.81 7.64 -4.45
N ASN A 132 2.54 7.17 -5.46
CA ASN A 132 2.23 5.96 -6.20
C ASN A 132 2.24 4.73 -5.29
N LEU A 133 3.29 4.55 -4.48
CA LEU A 133 3.40 3.44 -3.53
C LEU A 133 2.24 3.42 -2.54
N LEU A 134 1.92 4.58 -1.95
CA LEU A 134 0.82 4.69 -1.00
C LEU A 134 -0.53 4.35 -1.67
N TRP A 135 -0.75 4.88 -2.87
CA TRP A 135 -1.94 4.62 -3.68
C TRP A 135 -2.10 3.14 -4.01
N THR A 136 -1.09 2.53 -4.62
CA THR A 136 -1.16 1.12 -4.99
C THR A 136 -1.33 0.23 -3.78
N ALA A 137 -0.62 0.48 -2.67
CA ALA A 137 -0.83 -0.29 -1.45
C ALA A 137 -2.28 -0.20 -0.95
N GLY A 138 -2.89 0.99 -1.01
CA GLY A 138 -4.30 1.19 -0.68
C GLY A 138 -5.26 0.48 -1.63
N PHE A 139 -4.99 0.55 -2.94
CA PHE A 139 -5.78 -0.11 -3.97
C PHE A 139 -5.72 -1.65 -3.85
N GLU A 140 -4.54 -2.19 -3.60
CA GLU A 140 -4.30 -3.61 -3.30
C GLU A 140 -5.12 -4.08 -2.09
N LEU A 141 -5.18 -3.28 -1.03
CA LEU A 141 -6.04 -3.59 0.11
C LEU A 141 -7.52 -3.63 -0.30
N ILE A 142 -8.00 -2.70 -1.14
CA ILE A 142 -9.38 -2.72 -1.66
C ILE A 142 -9.65 -4.00 -2.46
N LEU A 143 -8.73 -4.42 -3.32
CA LEU A 143 -8.85 -5.63 -4.12
C LEU A 143 -8.89 -6.90 -3.26
N LEU A 144 -8.01 -7.00 -2.26
CA LEU A 144 -8.03 -8.10 -1.30
C LEU A 144 -9.34 -8.14 -0.51
N MET A 145 -9.83 -6.97 -0.07
CA MET A 145 -11.13 -6.85 0.60
C MET A 145 -12.28 -7.28 -0.32
N PHE A 146 -12.26 -6.86 -1.59
CA PHE A 146 -13.24 -7.25 -2.60
C PHE A 146 -13.26 -8.77 -2.82
N ALA A 147 -12.11 -9.35 -3.14
CA ALA A 147 -11.97 -10.77 -3.42
C ALA A 147 -12.45 -11.64 -2.26
N LEU A 148 -12.06 -11.26 -1.03
CA LEU A 148 -12.52 -11.93 0.18
C LEU A 148 -14.04 -11.80 0.39
N THR A 149 -14.59 -10.60 0.17
CA THR A 149 -16.03 -10.35 0.36
C THR A 149 -16.86 -11.15 -0.62
N LEU A 150 -16.44 -11.19 -1.89
CA LEU A 150 -17.09 -11.98 -2.92
C LEU A 150 -17.04 -13.48 -2.58
N ALA A 151 -15.86 -14.00 -2.23
CA ALA A 151 -15.70 -15.40 -1.89
C ALA A 151 -16.57 -15.83 -0.69
N VAL A 152 -16.64 -14.99 0.35
CA VAL A 152 -17.49 -15.25 1.53
C VAL A 152 -18.99 -15.16 1.18
N SER A 153 -19.37 -14.32 0.23
CA SER A 153 -20.77 -14.14 -0.18
C SER A 153 -21.32 -15.32 -0.97
N LEU A 154 -20.46 -16.08 -1.66
CA LEU A 154 -20.87 -17.23 -2.47
C LEU A 154 -21.27 -18.48 -1.63
N ARG A 155 -21.03 -18.49 -0.31
CA ARG A 155 -21.39 -19.59 0.63
C ARG A 155 -20.91 -21.01 0.22
N VAL A 156 -19.92 -21.12 -0.66
CA VAL A 156 -19.35 -22.40 -1.14
C VAL A 156 -18.11 -22.81 -0.33
N LYS A 157 -17.82 -24.12 -0.28
CA LYS A 157 -16.57 -24.65 0.29
C LYS A 157 -15.38 -24.18 -0.55
N GLY A 158 -14.25 -23.91 0.09
CA GLY A 158 -13.03 -23.44 -0.60
C GLY A 158 -12.92 -21.92 -0.77
N THR A 159 -13.53 -21.13 0.13
CA THR A 159 -13.51 -19.66 0.13
C THR A 159 -12.13 -19.04 -0.12
N VAL A 160 -11.06 -19.64 0.43
CA VAL A 160 -9.69 -19.12 0.25
C VAL A 160 -9.24 -19.22 -1.21
N TRP A 161 -9.44 -20.36 -1.85
CA TRP A 161 -9.07 -20.56 -3.26
C TRP A 161 -9.88 -19.65 -4.19
N ILE A 162 -11.16 -19.44 -3.88
CA ILE A 162 -12.01 -18.53 -4.64
C ILE A 162 -11.52 -17.09 -4.48
N ALA A 163 -11.17 -16.66 -3.27
CA ALA A 163 -10.63 -15.32 -3.06
C ALA A 163 -9.32 -15.11 -3.85
N ILE A 164 -8.42 -16.11 -3.84
CA ILE A 164 -7.18 -16.05 -4.62
C ILE A 164 -7.49 -15.96 -6.13
N ALA A 165 -8.38 -16.81 -6.63
CA ALA A 165 -8.75 -16.81 -8.05
C ALA A 165 -9.38 -15.48 -8.48
N VAL A 166 -10.29 -14.94 -7.67
CA VAL A 166 -10.93 -13.64 -7.92
C VAL A 166 -9.91 -12.52 -7.91
N PHE A 167 -9.03 -12.48 -6.91
CA PHE A 167 -7.96 -11.50 -6.83
C PHE A 167 -7.09 -11.54 -8.10
N MET A 168 -6.61 -12.72 -8.47
CA MET A 168 -5.78 -12.89 -9.68
C MET A 168 -6.51 -12.45 -10.95
N VAL A 169 -7.77 -12.84 -11.13
CA VAL A 169 -8.54 -12.50 -12.34
C VAL A 169 -8.78 -10.99 -12.42
N VAL A 170 -9.15 -10.34 -11.32
CA VAL A 170 -9.40 -8.90 -11.29
C VAL A 170 -8.11 -8.13 -11.51
N GLU A 171 -7.02 -8.50 -10.82
CA GLU A 171 -5.72 -7.84 -10.93
C GLU A 171 -5.16 -7.91 -12.36
N ASN A 172 -5.12 -9.12 -12.93
CA ASN A 172 -4.66 -9.30 -14.30
C ASN A 172 -5.61 -8.62 -15.31
N GLY A 173 -6.93 -8.67 -15.05
CA GLY A 173 -7.91 -8.00 -15.89
C GLY A 173 -7.70 -6.49 -15.94
N LEU A 174 -7.52 -5.86 -14.78
CA LEU A 174 -7.25 -4.42 -14.67
C LEU A 174 -5.93 -4.05 -15.36
N SER A 175 -4.86 -4.80 -15.10
CA SER A 175 -3.57 -4.60 -15.77
C SER A 175 -3.68 -4.66 -17.31
N LEU A 176 -4.45 -5.62 -17.84
CA LEU A 176 -4.71 -5.72 -19.28
C LEU A 176 -5.50 -4.53 -19.83
N PHE A 177 -6.51 -4.05 -19.10
CA PHE A 177 -7.26 -2.86 -19.49
C PHE A 177 -6.36 -1.63 -19.51
N GLU A 178 -5.58 -1.40 -18.45
CA GLU A 178 -4.68 -0.26 -18.38
C GLU A 178 -3.67 -0.25 -19.51
N LYS A 179 -3.01 -1.40 -19.74
CA LYS A 179 -2.05 -1.56 -20.83
C LYS A 179 -2.69 -1.30 -22.20
N LYS A 180 -3.95 -1.70 -22.40
CA LYS A 180 -4.65 -1.49 -23.68
C LYS A 180 -5.03 -0.03 -23.92
N PHE A 181 -5.43 0.69 -22.87
CA PHE A 181 -5.88 2.09 -22.99
C PHE A 181 -4.73 3.10 -22.96
N TRP A 182 -3.70 2.86 -22.15
CA TRP A 182 -2.63 3.82 -21.90
C TRP A 182 -1.24 3.34 -22.30
N GLY A 183 -1.08 2.08 -22.74
CA GLY A 183 0.23 1.51 -23.11
C GLY A 183 1.16 1.24 -21.91
N THR A 184 0.81 1.80 -20.75
CA THR A 184 1.47 1.65 -19.45
C THR A 184 0.45 1.20 -18.41
N TYR A 185 0.90 0.50 -17.38
CA TYR A 185 0.08 0.08 -16.25
C TYR A 185 0.75 0.50 -14.94
N ILE A 186 -0.03 0.85 -13.93
CA ILE A 186 0.50 1.15 -12.59
C ILE A 186 0.64 -0.17 -11.84
N SER A 187 1.74 -0.89 -12.06
CA SER A 187 2.18 -1.89 -11.07
C SER A 187 3.21 -1.25 -10.16
N ALA A 188 2.87 -1.10 -8.87
CA ALA A 188 3.85 -0.68 -7.88
C ALA A 188 5.01 -1.67 -7.77
N LEU A 189 4.78 -2.96 -8.01
CA LEU A 189 5.88 -3.95 -7.96
C LEU A 189 6.86 -3.78 -9.12
N ASP A 190 6.38 -3.43 -10.31
CA ASP A 190 7.22 -3.31 -11.51
C ASP A 190 7.92 -1.94 -11.59
N ASN A 191 7.29 -0.87 -11.09
CA ASN A 191 7.80 0.50 -11.21
C ASN A 191 8.55 1.03 -9.98
N VAL A 192 8.24 0.58 -8.75
CA VAL A 192 8.86 1.14 -7.52
C VAL A 192 10.31 0.71 -7.35
N PHE A 193 10.72 -0.42 -7.93
CA PHE A 193 12.10 -0.93 -7.81
C PHE A 193 12.92 -0.82 -9.10
N ARG A 194 12.33 -0.31 -10.19
CA ARG A 194 13.05 -0.01 -11.43
C ARG A 194 13.67 1.39 -11.37
N PHE A 195 14.72 1.51 -10.56
CA PHE A 195 15.63 2.65 -10.64
C PHE A 195 16.77 2.28 -11.60
N GLU A 196 16.70 2.75 -12.85
CA GLU A 196 17.86 2.70 -13.73
C GLU A 196 18.76 3.89 -13.40
N VAL A 197 19.91 3.60 -12.76
CA VAL A 197 20.98 4.58 -12.55
C VAL A 197 21.72 4.72 -13.88
N PHE A 198 21.58 5.88 -14.52
CA PHE A 198 22.29 6.16 -15.77
C PHE A 198 23.66 6.78 -15.47
N ASP A 199 24.65 6.45 -16.29
CA ASP A 199 25.95 7.11 -16.23
C ASP A 199 25.78 8.63 -16.45
N PRO A 200 26.46 9.49 -15.67
CA PRO A 200 26.32 10.95 -15.77
C PRO A 200 26.63 11.51 -17.17
N SER A 201 27.31 10.73 -18.01
CA SER A 201 27.64 11.04 -19.41
C SER A 201 26.45 10.92 -20.38
N THR A 202 25.35 10.26 -19.98
CA THR A 202 24.18 10.00 -20.84
C THR A 202 22.92 10.78 -20.46
N VAL A 203 22.79 11.19 -19.19
CA VAL A 203 21.66 12.00 -18.70
C VAL A 203 22.20 13.04 -17.72
N SER A 204 22.04 14.34 -18.02
CA SER A 204 22.62 15.42 -17.20
C SER A 204 22.08 15.51 -15.76
N SER A 205 21.08 14.71 -15.41
CA SER A 205 20.48 14.63 -14.09
C SER A 205 20.75 13.32 -13.34
N GLY A 206 21.34 12.28 -13.95
CA GLY A 206 21.64 11.00 -13.28
C GLY A 206 20.44 10.09 -12.91
N LEU A 207 19.21 10.61 -12.88
CA LEU A 207 17.96 9.83 -12.76
C LEU A 207 16.93 10.27 -13.80
N ARG A 208 16.33 9.30 -14.49
CA ARG A 208 15.15 9.48 -15.34
C ARG A 208 14.01 8.62 -14.81
N LEU A 209 12.87 9.25 -14.53
CA LEU A 209 11.62 8.55 -14.25
C LEU A 209 11.10 8.00 -15.59
N TYR A 210 10.88 6.69 -15.68
CA TYR A 210 10.09 6.16 -16.78
C TYR A 210 8.64 6.60 -16.57
N GLY A 211 8.19 7.55 -17.38
CA GLY A 211 6.87 8.16 -17.30
C GLY A 211 6.89 9.49 -16.56
N THR A 212 6.40 10.53 -17.22
CA THR A 212 6.18 11.84 -16.61
C THR A 212 4.92 11.80 -15.73
N PRO A 213 4.75 12.74 -14.79
CA PRO A 213 3.51 12.93 -14.03
C PRO A 213 2.24 12.89 -14.88
N THR A 214 2.34 13.39 -16.12
CA THR A 214 1.25 13.43 -17.10
C THR A 214 0.89 12.05 -17.68
N VAL A 215 1.82 11.10 -17.73
CA VAL A 215 1.60 9.74 -18.25
C VAL A 215 0.86 8.89 -17.20
N PHE A 216 1.13 9.11 -15.91
CA PHE A 216 0.51 8.34 -14.83
C PHE A 216 -0.83 8.88 -14.32
N PHE A 217 -1.19 10.11 -14.67
CA PHE A 217 -2.44 10.72 -14.20
C PHE A 217 -3.70 9.96 -14.64
N TRP A 218 -3.75 9.53 -15.90
CA TRP A 218 -4.93 8.85 -16.43
C TRP A 218 -5.13 7.43 -15.86
N PRO A 219 -4.10 6.57 -15.81
CA PRO A 219 -4.21 5.29 -15.11
C PRO A 219 -4.59 5.48 -13.63
N PHE A 220 -4.02 6.46 -12.93
CA PHE A 220 -4.37 6.77 -11.54
C PHE A 220 -5.86 7.13 -11.38
N LEU A 221 -6.40 7.98 -12.26
CA LEU A 221 -7.82 8.35 -12.23
C LEU A 221 -8.72 7.14 -12.54
N PHE A 222 -8.31 6.29 -13.47
CA PHE A 222 -9.00 5.03 -13.79
C PHE A 222 -9.07 4.11 -12.57
N GLU A 223 -7.93 3.83 -11.92
CA GLU A 223 -7.89 3.05 -10.68
C GLU A 223 -8.75 3.68 -9.58
N ALA A 224 -8.79 5.01 -9.48
CA ALA A 224 -9.60 5.70 -8.48
C ALA A 224 -11.10 5.47 -8.69
N VAL A 225 -11.56 5.51 -9.94
CA VAL A 225 -12.95 5.19 -10.31
C VAL A 225 -13.24 3.72 -10.02
N ILE A 226 -12.36 2.81 -10.43
CA ILE A 226 -12.51 1.37 -10.16
C ILE A 226 -12.54 1.10 -8.65
N GLY A 227 -11.64 1.70 -7.88
CA GLY A 227 -11.59 1.57 -6.42
C GLY A 227 -12.89 2.02 -5.76
N ALA A 228 -13.47 3.13 -6.21
CA ALA A 228 -14.77 3.59 -5.73
C ALA A 228 -15.91 2.60 -6.05
N VAL A 229 -15.91 2.05 -7.28
CA VAL A 229 -16.87 1.01 -7.69
C VAL A 229 -16.69 -0.25 -6.84
N LEU A 230 -15.46 -0.70 -6.60
CA LEU A 230 -15.19 -1.88 -5.77
C LEU A 230 -15.67 -1.67 -4.32
N VAL A 231 -15.39 -0.51 -3.71
CA VAL A 231 -15.89 -0.17 -2.36
C VAL A 231 -17.42 -0.19 -2.32
N TYR A 232 -18.08 0.33 -3.35
CA TYR A 232 -19.53 0.28 -3.47
C TYR A 232 -20.05 -1.16 -3.57
N VAL A 233 -19.47 -1.98 -4.44
CA VAL A 233 -19.85 -3.40 -4.62
C VAL A 233 -19.61 -4.21 -3.34
N ILE A 234 -18.48 -4.02 -2.65
CA ILE A 234 -18.23 -4.63 -1.33
C ILE A 234 -19.36 -4.30 -0.37
N SER A 235 -19.76 -3.03 -0.31
CA SER A 235 -20.81 -2.57 0.59
C SER A 235 -22.16 -3.22 0.28
N LEU A 236 -22.51 -3.37 -1.00
CA LEU A 236 -23.71 -4.09 -1.44
C LEU A 236 -23.67 -5.58 -1.09
N LEU A 237 -22.54 -6.25 -1.31
CA LEU A 237 -22.38 -7.66 -0.98
C LEU A 237 -22.53 -7.91 0.53
N ILE A 238 -21.99 -7.01 1.37
CA ILE A 238 -22.16 -7.07 2.82
C ILE A 238 -23.64 -6.89 3.21
N GLN A 239 -24.35 -5.92 2.61
CA GLN A 239 -25.78 -5.69 2.89
C GLN A 239 -26.62 -6.91 2.52
N LYS A 240 -26.47 -7.42 1.29
CA LYS A 240 -27.19 -8.60 0.81
C LYS A 240 -26.94 -9.83 1.68
N ARG A 241 -25.77 -9.95 2.29
CA ARG A 241 -25.46 -11.04 3.22
C ARG A 241 -26.19 -10.93 4.57
N ILE A 242 -26.54 -9.73 5.01
CA ILE A 242 -27.24 -9.50 6.30
C ILE A 242 -28.74 -9.75 6.15
N GLU A 243 -29.31 -9.42 4.98
CA GLU A 243 -30.72 -9.60 4.68
C GLU A 243 -31.13 -11.06 4.44
N ASN A 244 -30.16 -11.95 4.13
CA ASN A 244 -30.36 -13.38 3.85
C ASN A 244 -29.86 -14.29 4.97
#